data_AF-D7FE89-F1
#
_entry.id   AF-D7FE89-F1
#
_cell.length_a   1.000
_cell.length_b   1.000
_cell.length_c   1.000
_cell.angle_alpha   90.00
_cell.angle_beta   90.00
_cell.angle_gamma   90.00
#
_symmetry.space_group_name_H-M   'P 1'
#
loop_
_entity.id
_entity.type
_entity.pdbx_description
1 polymer ?
#
loop_
_entity_poly.entity_id
_entity_poly.type
_entity_poly.pdbx_seq_one_letter_code
_entity_poly.pdbx_strand_id
1 'polypeptide(L)'
;MKNILGKHYMGHQIVSAQMAFYGLLSALLPETDFDEKKQKFLKDFKAGELLYQSHFKLLAKFISEELLKNSRAKIIQSNCNKALKVVEELQKAIEITIEKQIDPWIKETQEHQQEARFNLDRSKEKFISDLEKSAFSKINQFESDFRIEMHERIERDIGNNECKEIFKNELIQRTIELDENIKRRFEECEERFDEEIKKDIEQFEERVKDSLAITERIGINNFSLNPNFNMDSGIDTMGLLASIGGLVLLLITPIVGEFVLIAGVGLAFVGIGKAVWGFFDSDYKKSQQRKEVDKKLDEVCEKIAEDVRNQIESGKKGASKKIENLKAGLNDLIVCYERM
;
A
#
# COMPACT_ATOMS: atom_id res chain seq x y z
N MET A 1 -60.98 24.23 -16.16
CA MET A 1 -59.69 24.33 -15.43
C MET A 1 -59.50 23.27 -14.35
N LYS A 2 -60.43 23.08 -13.40
CA LYS A 2 -60.28 22.05 -12.35
C LYS A 2 -60.01 20.63 -12.88
N ASN A 3 -60.74 20.22 -13.91
CA ASN A 3 -60.54 18.91 -14.55
C ASN A 3 -59.19 18.76 -15.29
N ILE A 4 -58.56 19.87 -15.66
CA ILE A 4 -57.27 19.88 -16.37
C ILE A 4 -56.10 19.90 -15.38
N LEU A 5 -56.22 20.70 -14.30
CA LEU A 5 -55.15 20.92 -13.32
C LEU A 5 -55.18 19.94 -12.13
N GLY A 6 -56.30 19.21 -11.92
CA GLY A 6 -56.41 18.17 -10.90
C GLY A 6 -56.03 18.65 -9.50
N LYS A 7 -55.11 17.93 -8.84
CA LYS A 7 -54.60 18.26 -7.49
C LYS A 7 -53.86 19.60 -7.40
N HIS A 8 -53.46 20.18 -8.54
CA HIS A 8 -52.79 21.48 -8.60
C HIS A 8 -53.78 22.65 -8.72
N TYR A 9 -55.07 22.38 -8.87
CA TYR A 9 -56.10 23.42 -8.88
C TYR A 9 -56.39 23.91 -7.45
N MET A 10 -56.06 25.18 -7.18
CA MET A 10 -56.22 25.79 -5.85
C MET A 10 -57.43 26.74 -5.74
N GLY A 11 -58.35 26.72 -6.71
CA GLY A 11 -59.56 27.54 -6.72
C GLY A 11 -59.63 28.55 -7.88
N HIS A 12 -60.64 29.41 -7.85
CA HIS A 12 -60.82 30.51 -8.79
C HIS A 12 -61.51 31.69 -8.11
N GLN A 13 -61.27 32.88 -8.66
CA GLN A 13 -61.99 34.10 -8.30
C GLN A 13 -62.83 34.52 -9.51
N ILE A 14 -64.08 34.93 -9.27
CA ILE A 14 -64.98 35.40 -10.32
C ILE A 14 -65.10 36.91 -10.20
N VAL A 15 -64.77 37.62 -11.29
CA VAL A 15 -64.78 39.08 -11.35
C VAL A 15 -65.44 39.50 -12.64
N SER A 16 -66.30 40.52 -12.56
CA SER A 16 -66.87 41.15 -13.75
C SER A 16 -65.98 42.32 -14.19
N ALA A 17 -65.15 42.08 -15.20
CA ALA A 17 -64.23 43.08 -15.74
C ALA A 17 -64.98 44.31 -16.27
N GLN A 18 -66.12 44.10 -16.92
CA GLN A 18 -66.93 45.18 -17.50
C GLN A 18 -67.55 46.08 -16.41
N MET A 19 -68.08 45.49 -15.34
CA MET A 19 -68.65 46.24 -14.22
C MET A 19 -67.57 47.00 -13.43
N ALA A 20 -66.41 46.36 -13.23
CA ALA A 20 -65.25 47.01 -12.61
C ALA A 20 -64.76 48.19 -13.45
N PHE A 21 -64.64 48.01 -14.76
CA PHE A 21 -64.24 49.05 -15.71
C PHE A 21 -65.18 50.26 -15.65
N TYR A 22 -66.49 50.05 -15.75
CA TYR A 22 -67.47 51.13 -15.66
C TYR A 22 -67.53 51.80 -14.29
N GLY A 23 -67.35 51.04 -13.20
CA GLY A 23 -67.30 51.59 -11.84
C GLY A 23 -66.04 52.41 -11.52
N LEU A 24 -64.92 52.14 -12.20
CA LEU A 24 -63.64 52.83 -12.01
C LEU A 24 -63.45 54.06 -12.90
N LEU A 25 -64.03 54.06 -14.11
CA LEU A 25 -63.84 55.14 -15.07
C LEU A 25 -64.41 56.46 -14.55
N SER A 26 -63.53 57.45 -14.41
CA SER A 26 -63.89 58.82 -14.01
C SER A 26 -64.46 59.63 -15.16
N ALA A 27 -63.98 59.38 -16.39
CA ALA A 27 -64.42 60.04 -17.62
C ALA A 27 -64.31 59.09 -18.82
N LEU A 28 -65.24 59.22 -19.77
CA LEU A 28 -65.23 58.57 -21.08
C LEU A 28 -65.46 59.65 -22.14
N LEU A 29 -65.02 59.41 -23.37
CA LEU A 29 -65.39 60.25 -24.49
C LEU A 29 -66.92 60.14 -24.70
N PRO A 30 -67.67 61.26 -24.68
CA PRO A 30 -69.10 61.25 -24.92
C PRO A 30 -69.42 60.64 -26.29
N GLU A 31 -70.63 60.07 -26.42
CA GLU A 31 -71.15 59.52 -27.69
C GLU A 31 -70.39 58.29 -28.22
N THR A 32 -69.63 57.61 -27.37
CA THR A 32 -69.06 56.30 -27.69
C THR A 32 -69.99 55.18 -27.24
N ASP A 33 -69.94 54.04 -27.91
CA ASP A 33 -70.63 52.79 -27.50
C ASP A 33 -70.36 52.42 -26.03
N PHE A 34 -69.19 52.79 -25.51
CA PHE A 34 -68.80 52.55 -24.12
C PHE A 34 -69.49 53.49 -23.14
N ASP A 35 -69.66 54.77 -23.50
CA ASP A 35 -70.42 55.73 -22.69
C ASP A 35 -71.89 55.33 -22.64
N GLU A 36 -72.51 54.98 -23.78
CA GLU A 36 -73.91 54.53 -23.81
C GLU A 36 -74.13 53.28 -22.95
N LYS A 37 -73.24 52.29 -23.04
CA LYS A 37 -73.30 51.07 -22.23
C LYS A 37 -73.08 51.36 -20.75
N LYS A 38 -72.13 52.25 -20.39
CA LYS A 38 -71.92 52.66 -19.00
C LYS A 38 -73.15 53.35 -18.42
N GLN A 39 -73.77 54.26 -19.17
CA GLN A 39 -74.99 54.95 -18.73
C GLN A 39 -76.13 53.97 -18.49
N LYS A 40 -76.26 52.90 -19.29
CA LYS A 40 -77.24 51.83 -19.05
C LYS A 40 -77.05 51.16 -17.69
N PHE A 41 -75.81 50.86 -17.28
CA PHE A 41 -75.52 50.29 -15.97
C PHE A 41 -75.72 51.30 -14.82
N LEU A 42 -75.40 52.57 -15.06
CA LEU A 42 -75.54 53.63 -14.05
C LEU A 42 -76.98 54.06 -13.78
N LYS A 43 -77.93 53.72 -14.67
CA LYS A 43 -79.36 53.93 -14.42
C LYS A 43 -79.87 53.14 -13.23
N ASP A 44 -79.36 51.92 -13.04
CA ASP A 44 -79.85 50.99 -12.04
C ASP A 44 -78.89 50.84 -10.84
N PHE A 45 -77.61 51.21 -10.99
CA PHE A 45 -76.58 51.05 -9.96
C PHE A 45 -75.64 52.24 -9.87
N LYS A 46 -75.24 52.64 -8.66
CA LYS A 46 -74.18 53.67 -8.49
C LYS A 46 -72.81 53.10 -8.85
N ALA A 47 -71.87 53.95 -9.28
CA ALA A 47 -70.51 53.52 -9.64
C ALA A 47 -69.80 52.71 -8.53
N GLY A 48 -70.00 53.08 -7.25
CA GLY A 48 -69.48 52.32 -6.11
C GLY A 48 -70.12 50.93 -5.94
N GLU A 49 -71.40 50.78 -6.30
CA GLU A 49 -72.13 49.51 -6.28
C GLU A 49 -71.70 48.62 -7.45
N LEU A 50 -71.49 49.19 -8.65
CA LEU A 50 -70.88 48.49 -9.79
C LEU A 50 -69.51 47.91 -9.40
N LEU A 51 -68.67 48.71 -8.72
CA LEU A 51 -67.36 48.27 -8.27
C LEU A 51 -67.44 47.20 -7.17
N TYR A 52 -68.43 47.30 -6.27
CA TYR A 52 -68.66 46.28 -5.24
C TYR A 52 -69.13 44.96 -5.86
N GLN A 53 -70.17 44.98 -6.69
CA GLN A 53 -70.74 43.81 -7.37
C GLN A 53 -69.77 43.19 -8.38
N SER A 54 -68.81 43.96 -8.90
CA SER A 54 -67.76 43.41 -9.76
C SER A 54 -66.81 42.45 -9.03
N HIS A 55 -66.80 42.46 -7.69
CA HIS A 55 -65.83 41.79 -6.83
C HIS A 55 -64.37 42.23 -7.05
N PHE A 56 -64.14 43.36 -7.74
CA PHE A 56 -62.78 43.83 -8.03
C PHE A 56 -61.96 44.14 -6.78
N LYS A 57 -62.56 44.72 -5.74
CA LYS A 57 -61.88 44.97 -4.46
C LYS A 57 -61.49 43.67 -3.74
N LEU A 58 -62.33 42.63 -3.84
CA LEU A 58 -62.02 41.31 -3.28
C LEU A 58 -60.86 40.66 -4.05
N LEU A 59 -60.80 40.82 -5.38
CA LEU A 59 -59.65 40.39 -6.18
C LEU A 59 -58.36 41.11 -5.77
N ALA A 60 -58.39 42.44 -5.61
CA ALA A 60 -57.22 43.21 -5.19
C ALA A 60 -56.70 42.77 -3.80
N LYS A 61 -57.62 42.50 -2.86
CA LYS A 61 -57.31 41.96 -1.54
C LYS A 61 -56.72 40.55 -1.63
N PHE A 62 -57.34 39.67 -2.41
CA PHE A 62 -56.83 38.31 -2.64
C PHE A 62 -55.40 38.32 -3.22
N ILE A 63 -55.13 39.17 -4.21
CA ILE A 63 -53.78 39.30 -4.79
C ILE A 63 -52.77 39.78 -3.74
N SER A 64 -53.09 40.85 -3.01
CA SER A 64 -52.15 41.47 -2.06
C SER A 64 -51.95 40.67 -0.77
N GLU A 65 -53.01 40.12 -0.20
CA GLU A 65 -53.00 39.51 1.13
C GLU A 65 -52.88 37.98 1.11
N GLU A 66 -53.33 37.30 0.05
CA GLU A 66 -53.33 35.82 -0.01
C GLU A 66 -52.31 35.29 -1.01
N LEU A 67 -52.26 35.86 -2.23
CA LEU A 67 -51.34 35.41 -3.28
C LEU A 67 -49.90 35.88 -3.02
N LEU A 68 -49.71 37.16 -2.70
CA LEU A 68 -48.37 37.76 -2.56
C LEU A 68 -47.76 37.58 -1.16
N LYS A 69 -48.56 37.56 -0.08
CA LYS A 69 -48.10 37.63 1.32
C LYS A 69 -47.24 36.45 1.80
N ASN A 70 -47.21 35.34 1.06
CA ASN A 70 -46.39 34.17 1.38
C ASN A 70 -45.46 33.73 0.23
N SER A 71 -45.37 34.51 -0.84
CA SER A 71 -44.57 34.17 -2.03
C SER A 71 -43.09 34.01 -1.71
N ARG A 72 -42.49 34.94 -0.95
CA ARG A 72 -41.07 34.89 -0.54
C ARG A 72 -40.74 33.64 0.29
N ALA A 73 -41.56 33.31 1.28
CA ALA A 73 -41.36 32.13 2.12
C ALA A 73 -41.45 30.82 1.29
N LYS A 74 -42.41 30.73 0.36
CA LYS A 74 -42.55 29.59 -0.56
C LYS A 74 -41.38 29.47 -1.54
N ILE A 75 -40.85 30.59 -2.02
CA ILE A 75 -39.66 30.61 -2.89
C ILE A 75 -38.43 30.11 -2.12
N ILE A 76 -38.21 30.61 -0.90
CA ILE A 76 -37.10 30.16 -0.05
C ILE A 76 -37.22 28.66 0.23
N GLN A 77 -38.39 28.18 0.66
CA GLN A 77 -38.63 26.76 0.93
C GLN A 77 -38.41 25.89 -0.33
N SER A 78 -38.90 26.33 -1.49
CA SER A 78 -38.68 25.62 -2.75
C SER A 78 -37.20 25.55 -3.12
N ASN A 79 -36.45 26.64 -2.92
CA ASN A 79 -35.01 26.67 -3.17
C ASN A 79 -34.24 25.78 -2.18
N CYS A 80 -34.60 25.78 -0.90
CA CYS A 80 -34.05 24.86 0.10
C CYS A 80 -34.31 23.40 -0.28
N ASN A 81 -35.52 23.05 -0.71
CA ASN A 81 -35.83 21.69 -1.15
C ASN A 81 -35.02 21.28 -2.40
N LYS A 82 -34.80 22.20 -3.34
CA LYS A 82 -33.93 21.95 -4.50
C LYS A 82 -32.48 21.73 -4.08
N ALA A 83 -31.95 22.56 -3.17
CA ALA A 83 -30.61 22.41 -2.64
C ALA A 83 -30.46 21.08 -1.87
N LEU A 84 -31.43 20.72 -1.03
CA LEU A 84 -31.46 19.44 -0.32
C LEU A 84 -31.39 18.26 -1.28
N LYS A 85 -32.19 18.29 -2.36
CA LYS A 85 -32.15 17.22 -3.37
C LYS A 85 -30.77 17.07 -4.03
N VAL A 86 -30.09 18.18 -4.33
CA VAL A 86 -28.72 18.15 -4.86
C VAL A 86 -27.74 17.56 -3.83
N VAL A 87 -27.91 17.89 -2.54
CA VAL A 87 -27.09 17.31 -1.46
C VAL A 87 -27.36 15.81 -1.30
N GLU A 88 -28.61 15.36 -1.38
CA GLU A 88 -28.97 13.93 -1.34
C GLU A 88 -28.40 13.15 -2.54
N GLU A 89 -28.45 13.74 -3.74
CA GLU A 89 -27.84 13.16 -4.95
C GLU A 89 -26.31 13.07 -4.81
N LEU A 90 -25.68 14.10 -4.25
CA LEU A 90 -24.24 14.10 -3.95
C LEU A 90 -23.88 13.04 -2.92
N GLN A 91 -24.65 12.91 -1.83
CA GLN A 91 -24.41 11.91 -0.80
C GLN A 91 -24.45 10.49 -1.37
N LYS A 92 -25.44 10.18 -2.21
CA LYS A 92 -25.54 8.87 -2.89
C LYS A 92 -24.37 8.64 -3.85
N ALA A 93 -23.92 9.67 -4.56
CA ALA A 93 -22.77 9.56 -5.44
C ALA A 93 -21.50 9.23 -4.63
N ILE A 94 -21.29 9.90 -3.50
CA ILE A 94 -20.17 9.63 -2.58
C ILE A 94 -20.25 8.20 -2.03
N GLU A 95 -21.41 7.77 -1.53
CA GLU A 95 -21.64 6.41 -1.01
C GLU A 95 -21.29 5.35 -2.07
N ILE A 96 -21.78 5.52 -3.31
CA ILE A 96 -21.49 4.61 -4.41
C ILE A 96 -19.99 4.58 -4.75
N THR A 97 -19.30 5.72 -4.73
CA THR A 97 -17.87 5.79 -5.00
C THR A 97 -17.06 5.05 -3.92
N ILE A 98 -17.42 5.23 -2.65
CA ILE A 98 -16.78 4.53 -1.54
C ILE A 98 -16.96 3.02 -1.71
N GLU A 99 -18.20 2.55 -1.81
CA GLU A 99 -18.52 1.12 -1.86
C GLU A 99 -17.96 0.41 -3.11
N LYS A 100 -17.93 1.09 -4.26
CA LYS A 100 -17.59 0.45 -5.54
C LYS A 100 -16.14 0.66 -5.99
N GLN A 101 -15.44 1.64 -5.43
CA GLN A 101 -14.09 1.98 -5.88
C GLN A 101 -13.09 1.98 -4.73
N ILE A 102 -13.37 2.73 -3.66
CA ILE A 102 -12.42 2.87 -2.55
C ILE A 102 -12.30 1.57 -1.76
N ASP A 103 -13.42 0.95 -1.36
CA ASP A 103 -13.39 -0.29 -0.56
C ASP A 103 -12.69 -1.45 -1.31
N PRO A 104 -13.00 -1.74 -2.59
CA PRO A 104 -12.28 -2.77 -3.34
C PRO A 104 -10.79 -2.46 -3.51
N TRP A 105 -10.44 -1.19 -3.74
CA TRP A 105 -9.05 -0.78 -3.90
C TRP A 105 -8.23 -0.93 -2.61
N ILE A 106 -8.79 -0.52 -1.46
CA ILE A 106 -8.16 -0.74 -0.14
C ILE A 106 -7.93 -2.24 0.08
N LYS A 107 -8.94 -3.07 -0.23
CA LYS A 107 -8.86 -4.51 -0.08
C LYS A 107 -7.77 -5.13 -0.98
N GLU A 108 -7.72 -4.77 -2.26
CA GLU A 108 -6.69 -5.27 -3.19
C GLU A 108 -5.28 -4.84 -2.76
N THR A 109 -5.14 -3.61 -2.28
CA THR A 109 -3.87 -3.08 -1.75
C THR A 109 -3.43 -3.83 -0.49
N GLN A 110 -4.36 -4.16 0.42
CA GLN A 110 -4.08 -5.03 1.58
C GLN A 110 -3.63 -6.43 1.14
N GLU A 111 -4.27 -7.03 0.14
CA GLU A 111 -3.90 -8.34 -0.39
C GLU A 111 -2.46 -8.33 -0.96
N HIS A 112 -2.12 -7.32 -1.76
CA HIS A 112 -0.76 -7.13 -2.28
C HIS A 112 0.26 -6.87 -1.18
N GLN A 113 -0.11 -6.15 -0.12
CA GLN A 113 0.76 -5.93 1.03
C GLN A 113 1.07 -7.25 1.75
N GLN A 114 0.06 -8.10 1.96
CA GLN A 114 0.28 -9.42 2.58
C GLN A 114 1.18 -10.31 1.72
N GLU A 115 1.01 -10.28 0.39
CA GLU A 115 1.89 -10.99 -0.54
C GLU A 115 3.34 -10.48 -0.45
N ALA A 116 3.55 -9.16 -0.45
CA ALA A 116 4.87 -8.57 -0.28
C ALA A 116 5.50 -9.01 1.05
N ARG A 117 4.76 -8.94 2.17
CA ARG A 117 5.26 -9.38 3.48
C ARG A 117 5.65 -10.85 3.50
N PHE A 118 4.86 -11.71 2.85
CA PHE A 118 5.15 -13.13 2.71
C PHE A 118 6.41 -13.37 1.86
N ASN A 119 6.56 -12.66 0.75
CA ASN A 119 7.74 -12.76 -0.10
C ASN A 119 9.01 -12.30 0.64
N LEU A 120 8.94 -11.21 1.40
CA LEU A 120 10.05 -10.76 2.26
C LEU A 120 10.51 -11.85 3.26
N ASP A 121 9.56 -12.55 3.89
CA ASP A 121 9.88 -13.67 4.78
C ASP A 121 10.51 -14.85 4.05
N ARG A 122 9.95 -15.19 2.88
CA ARG A 122 10.45 -16.26 2.02
C ARG A 122 11.88 -15.98 1.55
N SER A 123 12.16 -14.77 1.07
CA SER A 123 13.48 -14.34 0.61
C SER A 123 14.50 -14.40 1.76
N LYS A 124 14.10 -14.01 2.98
CA LYS A 124 14.93 -14.13 4.19
C LYS A 124 15.27 -15.58 4.52
N GLU A 125 14.28 -16.47 4.53
CA GLU A 125 14.49 -17.90 4.81
C GLU A 125 15.38 -18.55 3.74
N LYS A 126 15.16 -18.20 2.47
CA LYS A 126 15.97 -18.67 1.36
C LYS A 126 17.42 -18.21 1.49
N PHE A 127 17.65 -16.93 1.79
CA PHE A 127 18.98 -16.38 2.03
C PHE A 127 19.74 -17.14 3.12
N ILE A 128 19.11 -17.37 4.28
CA ILE A 128 19.71 -18.15 5.37
C ILE A 128 20.05 -19.57 4.92
N SER A 129 19.13 -20.22 4.21
CA SER A 129 19.35 -21.58 3.70
C SER A 129 20.50 -21.65 2.68
N ASP A 130 20.62 -20.64 1.82
CA ASP A 130 21.68 -20.57 0.81
C ASP A 130 23.05 -20.34 1.45
N LEU A 131 23.13 -19.48 2.49
CA LEU A 131 24.34 -19.31 3.29
C LEU A 131 24.79 -20.64 3.92
N GLU A 132 23.88 -21.33 4.62
CA GLU A 132 24.18 -22.61 5.26
C GLU A 132 24.67 -23.62 4.23
N LYS A 133 23.90 -23.87 3.17
CA LYS A 133 24.26 -24.85 2.13
C LYS A 133 25.60 -24.54 1.49
N SER A 134 25.84 -23.26 1.19
CA SER A 134 27.08 -22.84 0.53
C SER A 134 28.29 -23.03 1.43
N ALA A 135 28.21 -22.62 2.70
CA ALA A 135 29.31 -22.83 3.65
C ALA A 135 29.56 -24.31 3.93
N PHE A 136 28.52 -25.09 4.24
CA PHE A 136 28.67 -26.53 4.50
C PHE A 136 29.20 -27.30 3.30
N SER A 137 28.79 -26.92 2.08
CA SER A 137 29.36 -27.50 0.87
C SER A 137 30.86 -27.23 0.77
N LYS A 138 31.34 -26.05 1.17
CA LYS A 138 32.75 -25.69 1.13
C LYS A 138 33.57 -26.34 2.23
N ILE A 139 33.01 -26.50 3.43
CA ILE A 139 33.64 -27.24 4.53
C ILE A 139 33.79 -28.72 4.14
N ASN A 140 32.75 -29.35 3.60
CA ASN A 140 32.80 -30.75 3.16
C ASN A 140 33.83 -30.95 2.02
N GLN A 141 33.90 -30.00 1.09
CA GLN A 141 34.90 -30.01 0.03
C GLN A 141 36.32 -29.90 0.61
N PHE A 142 36.54 -28.95 1.52
CA PHE A 142 37.81 -28.80 2.24
C PHE A 142 38.22 -30.10 2.96
N GLU A 143 37.31 -30.72 3.70
CA GLU A 143 37.56 -31.98 4.43
C GLU A 143 37.98 -33.10 3.46
N SER A 144 37.22 -33.29 2.39
CA SER A 144 37.50 -34.31 1.38
C SER A 144 38.85 -34.08 0.70
N ASP A 145 39.08 -32.87 0.19
CA ASP A 145 40.29 -32.53 -0.56
C ASP A 145 41.54 -32.62 0.35
N PHE A 146 41.40 -32.29 1.64
CA PHE A 146 42.48 -32.42 2.62
C PHE A 146 42.79 -33.89 2.93
N ARG A 147 41.78 -34.73 3.16
CA ARG A 147 41.98 -36.17 3.37
C ARG A 147 42.70 -36.80 2.18
N ILE A 148 42.23 -36.54 0.95
CA ILE A 148 42.83 -37.11 -0.26
C ILE A 148 44.33 -36.81 -0.30
N GLU A 149 44.71 -35.53 -0.14
CA GLU A 149 46.11 -35.12 -0.20
C GLU A 149 46.95 -35.76 0.91
N MET A 150 46.47 -35.76 2.15
CA MET A 150 47.22 -36.35 3.27
C MET A 150 47.41 -37.86 3.10
N HIS A 151 46.36 -38.57 2.67
CA HIS A 151 46.42 -40.02 2.45
C HIS A 151 47.38 -40.38 1.30
N GLU A 152 47.45 -39.58 0.23
CA GLU A 152 48.45 -39.74 -0.83
C GLU A 152 49.87 -39.54 -0.33
N ARG A 153 50.12 -38.53 0.52
CA ARG A 153 51.45 -38.30 1.10
C ARG A 153 51.85 -39.42 2.06
N ILE A 154 50.92 -39.93 2.87
CA ILE A 154 51.12 -41.10 3.74
C ILE A 154 51.47 -42.37 2.94
N GLU A 155 50.86 -42.57 1.76
CA GLU A 155 51.21 -43.73 0.91
C GLU A 155 52.64 -43.71 0.40
N ARG A 156 53.26 -42.53 0.29
CA ARG A 156 54.70 -42.35 0.00
C ARG A 156 55.62 -42.68 1.18
N ASP A 157 55.06 -43.21 2.28
CA ASP A 157 55.76 -43.68 3.47
C ASP A 157 56.53 -42.61 4.28
N ILE A 158 56.01 -41.38 4.29
CA ILE A 158 56.58 -40.25 5.03
C ILE A 158 56.75 -40.52 6.53
N GLY A 159 57.74 -39.84 7.12
CA GLY A 159 58.01 -39.94 8.56
C GLY A 159 56.91 -39.29 9.41
N ASN A 160 56.80 -39.67 10.69
CA ASN A 160 55.76 -39.11 11.57
C ASN A 160 55.92 -37.60 11.78
N ASN A 161 57.15 -37.12 11.96
CA ASN A 161 57.43 -35.70 12.10
C ASN A 161 57.11 -34.92 10.83
N GLU A 162 57.43 -35.50 9.67
CA GLU A 162 57.15 -34.92 8.37
C GLU A 162 55.63 -34.83 8.12
N CYS A 163 54.88 -35.91 8.40
CA CYS A 163 53.42 -35.93 8.26
C CYS A 163 52.75 -34.91 9.18
N LYS A 164 53.28 -34.71 10.40
CA LYS A 164 52.83 -33.68 11.33
C LYS A 164 53.03 -32.26 10.81
N GLU A 165 54.23 -31.94 10.31
CA GLU A 165 54.53 -30.62 9.77
C GLU A 165 53.71 -30.32 8.52
N ILE A 166 53.60 -31.30 7.63
CA ILE A 166 52.76 -31.22 6.44
C ILE A 166 51.30 -30.95 6.82
N PHE A 167 50.73 -31.74 7.73
CA PHE A 167 49.35 -31.56 8.19
C PHE A 167 49.12 -30.14 8.69
N LYS A 168 50.02 -29.64 9.56
CA LYS A 168 49.89 -28.29 10.13
C LYS A 168 49.95 -27.20 9.06
N ASN A 169 50.91 -27.30 8.14
CA ASN A 169 51.11 -26.28 7.11
C ASN A 169 49.96 -26.27 6.10
N GLU A 170 49.53 -27.44 5.62
CA GLU A 170 48.37 -27.57 4.73
C GLU A 170 47.09 -27.08 5.42
N LEU A 171 46.92 -27.38 6.71
CA LEU A 171 45.71 -27.00 7.43
C LEU A 171 45.57 -25.48 7.51
N ILE A 172 46.66 -24.78 7.84
CA ILE A 172 46.68 -23.32 7.91
C ILE A 172 46.36 -22.73 6.54
N GLN A 173 47.06 -23.16 5.49
CA GLN A 173 46.88 -22.63 4.13
C GLN A 173 45.46 -22.85 3.62
N ARG A 174 44.97 -24.10 3.65
CA ARG A 174 43.63 -24.44 3.14
C ARG A 174 42.50 -23.85 3.99
N THR A 175 42.71 -23.58 5.28
CA THR A 175 41.72 -22.86 6.12
C THR A 175 41.61 -21.40 5.69
N ILE A 176 42.72 -20.75 5.31
CA ILE A 176 42.69 -19.38 4.77
C ILE A 176 41.91 -19.35 3.46
N GLU A 177 42.19 -20.30 2.55
CA GLU A 177 41.44 -20.42 1.30
C GLU A 177 39.96 -20.74 1.52
N LEU A 178 39.63 -21.54 2.54
CA LEU A 178 38.24 -21.86 2.90
C LEU A 178 37.49 -20.61 3.37
N ASP A 179 38.09 -19.79 4.24
CA ASP A 179 37.52 -18.53 4.71
C ASP A 179 37.21 -17.58 3.55
N GLU A 180 38.17 -17.36 2.65
CA GLU A 180 37.98 -16.52 1.46
C GLU A 180 36.87 -17.07 0.54
N ASN A 181 36.82 -18.39 0.36
CA ASN A 181 35.79 -19.04 -0.46
C ASN A 181 34.39 -18.92 0.15
N ILE A 182 34.25 -19.10 1.46
CA ILE A 182 32.96 -18.95 2.15
C ILE A 182 32.52 -17.49 2.10
N LYS A 183 33.44 -16.55 2.40
CA LYS A 183 33.16 -15.11 2.35
C LYS A 183 32.64 -14.68 0.98
N ARG A 184 33.32 -15.04 -0.11
CA ARG A 184 32.87 -14.74 -1.48
C ARG A 184 31.48 -15.32 -1.75
N ARG A 185 31.22 -16.55 -1.32
CA ARG A 185 29.91 -17.17 -1.51
C ARG A 185 28.80 -16.47 -0.73
N PHE A 186 29.12 -15.93 0.43
CA PHE A 186 28.18 -15.18 1.24
C PHE A 186 27.88 -13.82 0.61
N GLU A 187 28.89 -13.12 0.07
CA GLU A 187 28.72 -11.89 -0.72
C GLU A 187 27.77 -12.14 -1.91
N GLU A 188 27.97 -13.23 -2.67
CA GLU A 188 27.05 -13.61 -3.77
C GLU A 188 25.62 -13.92 -3.29
N CYS A 189 25.44 -14.45 -2.07
CA CYS A 189 24.12 -14.70 -1.51
C CYS A 189 23.43 -13.39 -1.09
N GLU A 190 24.22 -12.46 -0.57
CA GLU A 190 23.76 -11.15 -0.13
C GLU A 190 23.26 -10.31 -1.32
N GLU A 191 24.06 -10.24 -2.40
CA GLU A 191 23.65 -9.56 -3.64
C GLU A 191 22.32 -10.09 -4.18
N ARG A 192 22.16 -11.42 -4.23
CA ARG A 192 20.90 -12.05 -4.68
C ARG A 192 19.73 -11.74 -3.75
N PHE A 193 19.96 -11.76 -2.45
CA PHE A 193 18.93 -11.43 -1.47
C PHE A 193 18.47 -9.98 -1.62
N ASP A 194 19.40 -9.05 -1.77
CA ASP A 194 19.09 -7.63 -1.99
C ASP A 194 18.29 -7.41 -3.29
N GLU A 195 18.67 -8.10 -4.38
CA GLU A 195 17.90 -8.07 -5.64
C GLU A 195 16.48 -8.61 -5.48
N GLU A 196 16.31 -9.72 -4.74
CA GLU A 196 14.98 -10.31 -4.48
C GLU A 196 14.09 -9.37 -3.68
N ILE A 197 14.60 -8.79 -2.58
CA ILE A 197 13.86 -7.84 -1.74
C ILE A 197 13.48 -6.59 -2.52
N LYS A 198 14.42 -6.05 -3.30
CA LYS A 198 14.16 -4.89 -4.16
C LYS A 198 13.03 -5.18 -5.14
N LYS A 199 13.08 -6.32 -5.82
CA LYS A 199 12.06 -6.71 -6.80
C LYS A 199 10.69 -6.91 -6.16
N ASP A 200 10.62 -7.52 -4.98
CA ASP A 200 9.36 -7.72 -4.26
C ASP A 200 8.70 -6.39 -3.89
N ILE A 201 9.51 -5.39 -3.51
CA ILE A 201 9.04 -4.04 -3.17
C ILE A 201 8.63 -3.26 -4.43
N GLU A 202 9.43 -3.31 -5.50
CA GLU A 202 9.09 -2.67 -6.78
C GLU A 202 7.78 -3.24 -7.34
N GLN A 203 7.58 -4.56 -7.25
CA GLN A 203 6.35 -5.20 -7.70
C GLN A 203 5.15 -4.79 -6.85
N PHE A 204 5.31 -4.66 -5.53
CA PHE A 204 4.26 -4.13 -4.67
C PHE A 204 3.91 -2.68 -5.07
N GLU A 205 4.92 -1.82 -5.25
CA GLU A 205 4.75 -0.45 -5.69
C GLU A 205 3.99 -0.35 -7.02
N GLU A 206 4.35 -1.16 -8.02
CA GLU A 206 3.68 -1.18 -9.33
C GLU A 206 2.20 -1.58 -9.20
N ARG A 207 1.89 -2.62 -8.41
CA ARG A 207 0.51 -3.07 -8.22
C ARG A 207 -0.36 -2.05 -7.50
N VAL A 208 0.20 -1.32 -6.53
CA VAL A 208 -0.51 -0.21 -5.87
C VAL A 208 -0.79 0.94 -6.84
N LYS A 209 0.14 1.22 -7.77
CA LYS A 209 -0.08 2.24 -8.83
C LYS A 209 -1.15 1.81 -9.81
N ASP A 210 -1.11 0.56 -10.26
CA ASP A 210 -2.07 0.04 -11.23
C ASP A 210 -3.49 0.01 -10.67
N SER A 211 -3.66 -0.42 -9.42
CA SER A 211 -4.96 -0.42 -8.74
C SER A 211 -5.52 1.00 -8.59
N LEU A 212 -4.66 2.00 -8.38
CA LEU A 212 -5.05 3.41 -8.35
C LEU A 212 -5.46 3.94 -9.74
N ALA A 213 -4.71 3.62 -10.79
CA ALA A 213 -5.00 4.07 -12.15
C ALA A 213 -6.30 3.48 -12.73
N ILE A 214 -6.71 2.28 -12.30
CA ILE A 214 -8.00 1.67 -12.65
C ILE A 214 -9.16 2.49 -12.04
N THR A 215 -9.00 2.96 -10.80
CA THR A 215 -9.98 3.82 -10.12
C THR A 215 -10.19 5.15 -10.86
N GLU A 216 -9.11 5.77 -11.36
CA GLU A 216 -9.18 7.01 -12.15
C GLU A 216 -9.90 6.84 -13.50
N ARG A 217 -9.81 5.66 -14.12
CA ARG A 217 -10.42 5.38 -15.45
C ARG A 217 -11.91 5.05 -15.38
N ILE A 218 -12.44 4.64 -14.23
CA ILE A 218 -13.86 4.30 -14.04
C ILE A 218 -14.63 5.57 -13.59
N GLY A 219 -14.33 6.70 -14.23
CA GLY A 219 -14.94 8.01 -14.03
C GLY A 219 -16.40 8.07 -14.50
N ILE A 220 -17.29 8.06 -13.51
CA ILE A 220 -18.71 8.43 -13.48
C ILE A 220 -19.19 9.34 -14.63
N ASN A 221 -19.91 8.76 -15.60
CA ASN A 221 -20.53 9.45 -16.74
C ASN A 221 -21.71 10.39 -16.39
N ASN A 222 -22.00 10.69 -15.12
CA ASN A 222 -23.21 11.45 -14.77
C ASN A 222 -23.10 12.48 -13.64
N PHE A 223 -21.89 12.77 -13.15
CA PHE A 223 -21.68 13.88 -12.23
C PHE A 223 -20.28 14.44 -12.47
N SER A 224 -20.19 15.56 -13.21
CA SER A 224 -18.93 16.27 -13.44
C SER A 224 -18.52 17.02 -12.17
N LEU A 225 -18.21 16.30 -11.10
CA LEU A 225 -17.18 16.75 -10.18
C LEU A 225 -15.90 16.55 -10.95
N ASN A 226 -15.31 17.63 -11.45
CA ASN A 226 -13.98 17.63 -11.99
C ASN A 226 -13.08 16.86 -10.99
N PRO A 227 -12.60 15.65 -11.31
CA PRO A 227 -11.84 14.84 -10.39
C PRO A 227 -10.40 15.33 -10.46
N ASN A 228 -10.21 16.62 -10.20
CA ASN A 228 -9.02 17.06 -9.50
C ASN A 228 -9.24 16.68 -8.02
N PHE A 229 -9.46 15.39 -7.75
CA PHE A 229 -8.95 14.79 -6.52
C PHE A 229 -7.44 14.76 -6.71
N ASN A 230 -6.86 15.97 -6.70
CA ASN A 230 -5.51 16.14 -6.24
C ASN A 230 -5.60 15.53 -4.85
N MET A 231 -4.99 14.37 -4.67
CA MET A 231 -4.80 13.77 -3.36
C MET A 231 -3.81 14.69 -2.63
N ASP A 232 -4.30 15.87 -2.28
CA ASP A 232 -3.74 16.86 -1.35
C ASP A 232 -3.99 16.37 0.09
N SER A 233 -4.29 15.08 0.30
CA SER A 233 -3.94 14.44 1.56
C SER A 233 -2.42 14.50 1.60
N GLY A 234 -1.84 15.26 2.53
CA GLY A 234 -0.41 15.59 2.56
C GLY A 234 0.58 14.42 2.74
N ILE A 235 0.22 13.22 2.27
CA ILE A 235 1.03 12.02 2.18
C ILE A 235 1.26 11.75 0.69
N ASP A 236 2.43 12.17 0.22
CA ASP A 236 2.93 11.79 -1.10
C ASP A 236 3.07 10.27 -1.12
N THR A 237 2.08 9.57 -1.65
CA THR A 237 2.05 8.11 -1.81
C THR A 237 3.31 7.62 -2.54
N MET A 238 3.75 8.37 -3.55
CA MET A 238 5.00 8.10 -4.27
C MET A 238 6.20 8.36 -3.38
N GLY A 239 6.16 9.40 -2.54
CA GLY A 239 7.16 9.70 -1.52
C GLY A 239 7.28 8.61 -0.43
N LEU A 240 6.18 8.00 0.01
CA LEU A 240 6.18 6.89 0.98
C LEU A 240 6.68 5.59 0.35
N LEU A 241 6.21 5.23 -0.85
CA LEU A 241 6.71 4.05 -1.58
C LEU A 241 8.20 4.23 -1.93
N ALA A 242 8.60 5.42 -2.38
CA ALA A 242 10.01 5.76 -2.59
C ALA A 242 10.81 5.79 -1.28
N SER A 243 10.21 6.10 -0.13
CA SER A 243 10.89 6.00 1.17
C SER A 243 11.13 4.55 1.59
N ILE A 244 10.20 3.65 1.27
CA ILE A 244 10.37 2.20 1.48
C ILE A 244 11.40 1.64 0.50
N GLY A 245 11.33 2.00 -0.79
CA GLY A 245 12.32 1.66 -1.81
C GLY A 245 13.71 2.24 -1.52
N GLY A 246 13.78 3.44 -0.94
CA GLY A 246 15.01 4.06 -0.45
C GLY A 246 15.56 3.38 0.82
N LEU A 247 14.68 2.82 1.65
CA LEU A 247 15.06 2.01 2.82
C LEU A 247 15.77 0.71 2.39
N VAL A 248 15.37 0.10 1.26
CA VAL A 248 16.04 -1.07 0.68
C VAL A 248 17.52 -0.81 0.44
N LEU A 249 17.88 0.40 -0.04
CA LEU A 249 19.26 0.77 -0.32
C LEU A 249 20.15 0.80 0.95
N LEU A 250 19.57 1.06 2.12
CA LEU A 250 20.26 1.08 3.41
C LEU A 250 20.37 -0.31 4.07
N LEU A 251 19.68 -1.32 3.54
CA LEU A 251 19.80 -2.70 4.01
C LEU A 251 21.07 -3.39 3.49
N ILE A 252 21.68 -2.86 2.43
CA ILE A 252 22.91 -3.31 1.73
C ILE A 252 24.18 -2.98 2.53
N THR A 253 24.16 -3.20 3.85
CA THR A 253 25.37 -3.21 4.68
C THR A 253 25.72 -4.65 4.92
N PRO A 254 26.97 -5.09 4.68
CA PRO A 254 27.29 -6.49 4.57
C PRO A 254 26.97 -7.19 5.89
N ILE A 255 25.91 -7.99 5.91
CA ILE A 255 25.57 -8.90 7.04
C ILE A 255 26.77 -9.83 7.33
N VAL A 256 27.62 -9.99 6.31
CA VAL A 256 28.80 -10.84 6.20
C VAL A 256 30.12 -10.07 6.35
N GLY A 257 30.10 -8.72 6.42
CA GLY A 257 31.32 -7.91 6.31
C GLY A 257 32.35 -8.14 7.43
N GLU A 258 31.91 -8.71 8.55
CA GLU A 258 32.73 -9.10 9.70
C GLU A 258 32.95 -10.62 9.79
N PHE A 259 32.66 -11.38 8.72
CA PHE A 259 32.91 -12.82 8.68
C PHE A 259 34.41 -13.10 8.77
N VAL A 260 34.83 -13.74 9.86
CA VAL A 260 36.24 -14.08 10.10
C VAL A 260 36.32 -15.47 10.73
N LEU A 261 36.50 -16.49 9.90
CA LEU A 261 36.67 -17.89 10.32
C LEU A 261 38.10 -18.10 10.87
N ILE A 262 39.09 -17.35 10.35
CA ILE A 262 40.52 -17.55 10.65
C ILE A 262 40.91 -17.13 12.07
N ALA A 263 40.31 -16.07 12.63
CA ALA A 263 40.72 -15.52 13.93
C ALA A 263 40.35 -16.44 15.11
N GLY A 264 39.19 -17.08 15.07
CA GLY A 264 38.74 -18.02 16.11
C GLY A 264 39.37 -19.40 15.98
N VAL A 265 39.55 -19.88 14.74
CA VAL A 265 39.91 -21.26 14.46
C VAL A 265 41.44 -21.45 14.35
N GLY A 266 42.18 -20.47 13.83
CA GLY A 266 43.65 -20.53 13.68
C GLY A 266 44.41 -20.69 15.00
N LEU A 267 43.94 -20.07 16.09
CA LEU A 267 44.50 -20.24 17.44
C LEU A 267 44.21 -21.63 18.04
N ALA A 268 43.03 -22.19 17.75
CA ALA A 268 42.63 -23.52 18.23
C ALA A 268 43.47 -24.64 17.59
N PHE A 269 43.93 -24.47 16.35
CA PHE A 269 44.72 -25.46 15.62
C PHE A 269 46.18 -25.58 16.09
N VAL A 270 46.76 -24.51 16.63
CA VAL A 270 48.09 -24.55 17.24
C VAL A 270 48.14 -25.53 18.44
N GLY A 271 47.02 -25.69 19.15
CA GLY A 271 46.88 -26.62 20.27
C GLY A 271 46.78 -28.10 19.87
N ILE A 272 46.17 -28.40 18.72
CA ILE A 272 45.93 -29.77 18.25
C ILE A 272 47.26 -30.49 17.90
N GLY A 273 48.29 -29.74 17.50
CA GLY A 273 49.60 -30.29 17.12
C GLY A 273 50.46 -30.83 18.27
N LYS A 274 50.19 -30.52 19.54
CA LYS A 274 51.06 -30.95 20.65
C LYS A 274 50.72 -32.33 21.25
N ALA A 275 49.51 -32.86 21.05
CA ALA A 275 48.99 -33.89 21.95
C ALA A 275 48.99 -35.35 21.48
N VAL A 276 49.20 -35.69 20.19
CA VAL A 276 48.95 -37.09 19.74
C VAL A 276 49.93 -37.64 18.69
N TRP A 277 50.88 -36.87 18.19
CA TRP A 277 51.87 -37.37 17.23
C TRP A 277 52.96 -38.21 17.95
N GLY A 278 52.69 -39.50 18.15
CA GLY A 278 53.60 -40.47 18.78
C GLY A 278 54.43 -41.29 17.78
N PHE A 279 55.35 -42.10 18.31
CA PHE A 279 56.07 -43.11 17.52
C PHE A 279 55.10 -44.21 17.07
N PHE A 280 54.59 -44.07 15.84
CA PHE A 280 53.83 -45.12 15.17
C PHE A 280 54.72 -46.32 14.82
N ASP A 281 54.20 -47.53 15.04
CA ASP A 281 54.90 -48.80 14.79
C ASP A 281 55.16 -48.96 13.28
N SER A 282 56.34 -49.44 12.86
CA SER A 282 56.72 -49.47 11.44
C SER A 282 55.75 -50.31 10.60
N ASP A 283 55.25 -51.40 11.15
CA ASP A 283 54.37 -52.34 10.43
C ASP A 283 52.95 -51.77 10.21
N TYR A 284 52.56 -50.77 11.02
CA TYR A 284 51.22 -50.16 11.00
C TYR A 284 51.24 -48.64 10.80
N LYS A 285 52.43 -48.07 10.53
CA LYS A 285 52.68 -46.62 10.52
C LYS A 285 51.68 -45.86 9.66
N LYS A 286 51.50 -46.28 8.40
CA LYS A 286 50.60 -45.63 7.45
C LYS A 286 49.15 -45.63 7.93
N SER A 287 48.68 -46.76 8.47
CA SER A 287 47.32 -46.89 8.98
C SER A 287 47.09 -46.01 10.21
N GLN A 288 48.07 -45.94 11.12
CA GLN A 288 48.01 -45.09 12.30
C GLN A 288 48.05 -43.59 11.94
N GLN A 289 48.89 -43.20 10.97
CA GLN A 289 48.95 -41.82 10.46
C GLN A 289 47.61 -41.40 9.83
N ARG A 290 46.99 -42.25 9.00
CA ARG A 290 45.67 -41.97 8.40
C ARG A 290 44.60 -41.74 9.45
N LYS A 291 44.50 -42.65 10.41
CA LYS A 291 43.52 -42.57 11.48
C LYS A 291 43.68 -41.30 12.32
N GLU A 292 44.91 -40.89 12.58
CA GLU A 292 45.18 -39.66 13.32
C GLU A 292 44.88 -38.41 12.49
N VAL A 293 45.25 -38.39 11.21
CA VAL A 293 44.89 -37.31 10.28
C VAL A 293 43.38 -37.15 10.18
N ASP A 294 42.64 -38.23 9.96
CA ASP A 294 41.18 -38.19 9.83
C ASP A 294 40.54 -37.68 11.12
N LYS A 295 40.93 -38.24 12.27
CA LYS A 295 40.42 -37.80 13.57
C LYS A 295 40.69 -36.31 13.84
N LYS A 296 41.91 -35.83 13.54
CA LYS A 296 42.26 -34.43 13.76
C LYS A 296 41.56 -33.49 12.79
N LEU A 297 41.41 -33.90 11.54
CA LEU A 297 40.65 -33.14 10.56
C LEU A 297 39.18 -33.07 10.94
N ASP A 298 38.58 -34.13 11.48
CA ASP A 298 37.17 -34.12 11.94
C ASP A 298 36.97 -33.12 13.08
N GLU A 299 37.85 -33.15 14.09
CA GLU A 299 37.84 -32.19 15.21
C GLU A 299 37.98 -30.73 14.71
N VAL A 300 38.71 -30.53 13.63
CA VAL A 300 38.94 -29.23 12.98
C VAL A 300 37.69 -28.78 12.23
N CYS A 301 37.16 -29.63 11.35
CA CYS A 301 35.98 -29.36 10.54
C CYS A 301 34.74 -29.12 11.41
N GLU A 302 34.60 -29.84 12.53
CA GLU A 302 33.52 -29.63 13.49
C GLU A 302 33.55 -28.23 14.10
N LYS A 303 34.72 -27.75 14.52
CA LYS A 303 34.89 -26.38 15.05
C LYS A 303 34.63 -25.31 14.00
N ILE A 304 35.11 -25.54 12.77
CA ILE A 304 34.84 -24.64 11.64
C ILE A 304 33.33 -24.56 11.39
N ALA A 305 32.66 -25.72 11.32
CA ALA A 305 31.22 -25.81 11.12
C ALA A 305 30.42 -25.13 12.24
N GLU A 306 30.84 -25.28 13.50
CA GLU A 306 30.21 -24.61 14.64
C GLU A 306 30.37 -23.08 14.56
N ASP A 307 31.57 -22.59 14.27
CA ASP A 307 31.84 -21.16 14.13
C ASP A 307 31.00 -20.54 13.00
N VAL A 308 30.96 -21.20 11.84
CA VAL A 308 30.11 -20.82 10.70
C VAL A 308 28.63 -20.75 11.09
N ARG A 309 28.10 -21.77 11.80
CA ARG A 309 26.69 -21.75 12.26
C ARG A 309 26.42 -20.57 13.18
N ASN A 310 27.31 -20.31 14.13
CA ASN A 310 27.16 -19.22 15.08
C ASN A 310 27.16 -17.86 14.37
N GLN A 311 28.02 -17.68 13.37
CA GLN A 311 28.05 -16.46 12.56
C GLN A 311 26.78 -16.28 11.72
N ILE A 312 26.29 -17.35 11.07
CA ILE A 312 25.02 -17.33 10.32
C ILE A 312 23.84 -16.98 11.24
N GLU A 313 23.74 -17.62 12.42
CA GLU A 313 22.65 -17.37 13.38
C GLU A 313 22.70 -15.95 13.94
N SER A 314 23.90 -15.38 14.12
CA SER A 314 24.07 -13.97 14.47
C SER A 314 23.55 -13.05 13.36
N GLY A 315 23.98 -13.29 12.11
CA GLY A 315 23.53 -12.54 10.93
C GLY A 315 22.02 -12.60 10.70
N LYS A 316 21.40 -13.75 10.95
CA LYS A 316 19.94 -13.97 10.88
C LYS A 316 19.15 -13.00 11.75
N LYS A 317 19.63 -12.64 12.95
CA LYS A 317 18.96 -11.63 13.80
C LYS A 317 18.97 -10.26 13.14
N GLY A 318 20.09 -9.88 12.53
CA GLY A 318 20.23 -8.64 11.76
C GLY A 318 19.28 -8.59 10.57
N ALA A 319 19.29 -9.65 9.74
CA ALA A 319 18.38 -9.79 8.60
C ALA A 319 16.91 -9.71 9.03
N SER A 320 16.55 -10.41 10.11
CA SER A 320 15.17 -10.41 10.64
C SER A 320 14.72 -9.02 11.06
N LYS A 321 15.57 -8.25 11.76
CA LYS A 321 15.25 -6.88 12.18
C LYS A 321 15.00 -5.96 10.98
N LYS A 322 15.82 -6.09 9.94
CA LYS A 322 15.70 -5.32 8.70
C LYS A 322 14.40 -5.63 7.97
N ILE A 323 14.05 -6.90 7.82
CA ILE A 323 12.80 -7.35 7.22
C ILE A 323 11.58 -6.88 8.01
N GLU A 324 11.60 -6.94 9.35
CA GLU A 324 10.49 -6.43 10.16
C GLU A 324 10.31 -4.92 10.02
N ASN A 325 11.39 -4.14 9.89
CA ASN A 325 11.29 -2.71 9.61
C ASN A 325 10.64 -2.44 8.24
N LEU A 326 10.98 -3.22 7.20
CA LEU A 326 10.33 -3.12 5.89
C LEU A 326 8.83 -3.43 5.99
N LYS A 327 8.48 -4.52 6.68
CA LYS A 327 7.07 -4.88 6.90
C LYS A 327 6.31 -3.81 7.66
N ALA A 328 6.93 -3.17 8.65
CA ALA A 328 6.35 -2.05 9.38
C ALA A 328 6.08 -0.86 8.45
N GLY A 329 7.03 -0.50 7.59
CA GLY A 329 6.85 0.54 6.57
C GLY A 329 5.70 0.23 5.60
N LEU A 330 5.59 -1.01 5.13
CA LEU A 330 4.45 -1.47 4.32
C LEU A 330 3.11 -1.38 5.07
N ASN A 331 3.12 -1.59 6.39
CA ASN A 331 1.92 -1.51 7.23
C ASN A 331 1.47 -0.07 7.49
N ASP A 332 2.41 0.82 7.76
CA ASP A 332 2.10 2.24 7.95
C ASP A 332 1.45 2.83 6.69
N LEU A 333 1.91 2.42 5.50
CA LEU A 333 1.31 2.79 4.21
C LEU A 333 -0.17 2.38 4.12
N ILE A 334 -0.52 1.14 4.47
CA ILE A 334 -1.91 0.65 4.45
C ILE A 334 -2.78 1.35 5.49
N VAL A 335 -2.28 1.56 6.71
CA VAL A 335 -3.01 2.28 7.76
C VAL A 335 -3.32 3.72 7.35
N CYS A 336 -2.44 4.36 6.57
CA CYS A 336 -2.72 5.67 6.00
C CYS A 336 -3.91 5.63 5.02
N TYR A 337 -4.01 4.58 4.19
CA TYR A 337 -5.12 4.43 3.25
C TYR A 337 -6.46 4.15 3.91
N GLU A 338 -6.50 3.34 4.97
CA GLU A 338 -7.74 3.06 5.72
C GLU A 338 -8.31 4.27 6.45
N ARG A 339 -7.49 5.29 6.72
CA ARG A 339 -7.87 6.48 7.50
C ARG A 339 -8.29 7.67 6.64
N MET A 340 -8.09 7.61 5.33
CA MET A 340 -8.60 8.58 4.37
C MET A 340 -10.06 8.30 4.05
#